data_AF-A0A972MGK1-F1
#
_entry.id   AF-A0A972MGK1-F1
#
_cell.length_a   1.000
_cell.length_b   1.000
_cell.length_c   1.000
_cell.angle_alpha   90.00
_cell.angle_beta   90.00
_cell.angle_gamma   90.00
#
_symmetry.space_group_name_H-M   'P 1'
#
loop_
_entity.id
_entity.type
_entity.pdbx_description
1 polymer ?
#
loop_
_entity_poly.entity_id
_entity_poly.type
_entity_poly.pdbx_seq_one_letter_code
_entity_poly.pdbx_strand_id
1 'polypeptide(L)'
;MVKHLLIALLVVICSLLGFFSFKNLPQAVEYPWLPYVGLLVGAGVAGLAIVIERLFRKVPLPVIIGGTVGLFLGLGLARLLSLVFEQLNSGLFSAFLYGMLSVFFGYLGLVLGGKKFQEFRMPGSVSHAVSFVSKHFPKRECPKVVDTSAIIDGRLADLCETGWVDGPLIIPQFVLAELQHIADSPDPKKRARGRRGLDTLQRIQESGTVEVRIVEQDYPHLKEIDDKLVELCREIGAKLITTDYNLNKIARLKGVPVLNVNELALALKPIVTPGEVLKVRLVKEGKEKHQGVGYLDDGTMVVVENGRPFIGKEVEIVVTSLLQTPSGRIVFGRLKDSSSKKAVA
;
A
#
# COMPACT_ATOMS: atom_id res chain seq x y z
N MET A 1 -25.25 13.30 10.77
CA MET A 1 -26.60 13.37 11.37
C MET A 1 -26.73 12.50 12.63
N VAL A 2 -26.48 11.18 12.55
CA VAL A 2 -26.67 10.24 13.68
C VAL A 2 -25.88 10.57 14.95
N LYS A 3 -24.64 11.06 14.82
CA LYS A 3 -23.79 11.42 15.98
C LYS A 3 -24.36 12.58 16.82
N HIS A 4 -24.85 13.63 16.15
CA HIS A 4 -25.41 14.79 16.86
C HIS A 4 -26.71 14.41 17.58
N LEU A 5 -27.48 13.50 17.00
CA LEU A 5 -28.66 12.92 17.61
C LEU A 5 -28.32 12.13 18.89
N LEU A 6 -27.28 11.30 18.87
CA LEU A 6 -26.83 10.53 20.04
C LEU A 6 -26.31 11.42 21.18
N ILE A 7 -25.58 12.49 20.85
CA ILE A 7 -25.09 13.45 21.84
C ILE A 7 -26.25 14.22 22.48
N ALA A 8 -27.20 14.68 21.66
CA ALA A 8 -28.40 15.37 22.16
C ALA A 8 -29.22 14.45 23.08
N LEU A 9 -29.40 13.18 22.69
CA LEU A 9 -30.10 12.18 23.49
C LEU A 9 -29.40 11.93 24.84
N LEU A 10 -28.07 11.78 24.84
CA LEU A 10 -27.28 11.57 26.06
C LEU A 10 -27.45 12.73 27.04
N VAL A 11 -27.34 13.97 26.56
CA VAL A 11 -27.48 15.17 27.41
C VAL A 11 -28.88 15.23 28.00
N VAL A 12 -29.92 14.99 27.19
CA VAL A 12 -31.32 15.00 27.66
C VAL A 12 -31.56 13.91 28.71
N ILE A 13 -31.10 12.68 28.47
CA ILE A 13 -31.28 11.56 29.41
C ILE A 13 -30.56 11.83 30.74
N CYS A 14 -29.29 12.24 30.71
CA CYS A 14 -28.53 12.54 31.93
C CYS A 14 -29.11 13.72 32.72
N SER A 15 -29.59 14.75 32.02
CA SER A 15 -30.21 15.94 32.64
C SER A 15 -31.55 15.59 33.30
N LEU A 16 -32.38 14.77 32.66
CA LEU A 16 -33.65 14.28 33.22
C LEU A 16 -33.41 13.34 34.41
N LEU A 17 -32.46 12.39 34.30
CA LEU A 17 -32.10 11.50 35.41
C LEU A 17 -31.58 12.29 36.61
N GLY A 18 -30.77 13.33 36.39
CA GLY A 18 -30.31 14.23 37.45
C GLY A 18 -31.46 14.98 38.11
N PHE A 19 -32.38 15.55 37.32
CA PHE A 19 -33.56 16.24 37.82
C PHE A 19 -34.45 15.32 38.69
N PHE A 20 -34.76 14.11 38.21
CA PHE A 20 -35.59 13.15 38.94
C PHE A 20 -34.92 12.62 40.21
N SER A 21 -33.60 12.36 40.17
CA SER A 21 -32.85 11.88 41.33
C SER A 21 -32.88 12.90 42.48
N PHE A 22 -32.72 14.19 42.17
CA PHE A 22 -32.74 15.25 43.18
C PHE A 22 -34.16 15.65 43.62
N LYS A 23 -35.15 15.47 42.76
CA LYS A 23 -36.57 15.67 43.11
C LYS A 23 -37.08 14.67 44.15
N ASN A 24 -36.53 13.45 44.18
CA ASN A 24 -36.95 12.39 45.09
C ASN A 24 -36.21 12.41 46.44
N LEU A 25 -35.33 13.39 46.68
CA LEU A 25 -34.67 13.55 47.98
C LEU A 25 -35.67 14.08 49.03
N PRO A 26 -35.64 13.61 50.28
CA PRO A 26 -36.53 14.11 51.35
C PRO A 26 -36.44 15.63 51.56
N GLN A 27 -35.26 16.20 51.30
CA GLN A 27 -34.96 17.64 51.40
C GLN A 27 -35.52 18.47 50.22
N ALA A 28 -36.00 17.84 49.15
CA ALA A 28 -36.55 18.54 47.99
C ALA A 28 -37.91 19.21 48.28
N VAL A 29 -38.60 18.78 49.34
CA VAL A 29 -39.84 19.41 49.82
C VAL A 29 -39.54 20.77 50.48
N GLU A 30 -38.39 20.92 51.15
CA GLU A 30 -37.95 22.17 51.79
C GLU A 30 -37.27 23.14 50.80
N TYR A 31 -36.60 22.63 49.76
CA TYR A 31 -35.87 23.44 48.78
C TYR A 31 -36.35 23.19 47.34
N PRO A 32 -37.31 23.99 46.82
CA PRO A 32 -37.85 23.81 45.47
C PRO A 32 -36.82 23.99 44.32
N TRP A 33 -35.67 24.59 44.59
CA TRP A 33 -34.59 24.79 43.60
C TRP A 33 -33.67 23.57 43.44
N LEU A 34 -33.73 22.60 44.36
CA LEU A 34 -32.86 21.44 44.41
C LEU A 34 -32.92 20.52 43.15
N PRO A 35 -34.09 20.29 42.51
CA PRO A 35 -34.18 19.52 41.27
C PRO A 35 -33.45 20.18 40.09
N TYR A 36 -33.41 21.51 40.03
CA TYR A 36 -32.70 22.25 38.96
C TYR A 36 -31.18 22.14 39.11
N VAL A 37 -30.67 21.99 40.34
CA VAL A 37 -29.27 21.66 40.59
C VAL A 37 -28.96 20.24 40.09
N GLY A 38 -29.86 19.28 40.33
CA GLY A 38 -29.74 17.93 39.77
C GLY A 38 -29.68 17.92 38.24
N LEU A 39 -30.46 18.78 37.58
CA LEU A 39 -30.42 18.96 36.13
C LEU A 39 -29.05 19.47 35.65
N LEU A 40 -28.47 20.47 36.33
CA LEU A 40 -27.15 20.99 36.00
C LEU A 40 -26.04 19.96 36.23
N VAL A 41 -26.11 19.19 37.32
CA VAL A 41 -25.18 18.09 37.60
C VAL A 41 -25.28 17.02 36.52
N GLY A 42 -26.50 16.64 36.11
CA GLY A 42 -26.74 15.69 35.03
C GLY A 42 -26.16 16.16 33.69
N ALA A 43 -26.35 17.43 33.34
CA ALA A 43 -25.76 18.04 32.16
C ALA A 43 -24.21 18.06 32.23
N GLY A 44 -23.65 18.32 33.42
CA GLY A 44 -22.20 18.28 33.66
C GLY A 44 -21.60 16.88 33.45
N VAL A 45 -22.26 15.83 33.93
CA VAL A 45 -21.86 14.43 33.70
C VAL A 45 -21.89 14.08 32.22
N ALA A 46 -22.93 14.50 31.48
CA ALA A 46 -23.00 14.30 30.03
C ALA A 46 -21.86 15.05 29.31
N GLY A 47 -21.57 16.28 29.74
CA GLY A 47 -20.44 17.06 29.22
C GLY A 47 -19.10 16.33 29.42
N LEU A 48 -18.86 15.78 30.61
CA LEU A 48 -17.66 14.98 30.90
C LEU A 48 -17.58 13.74 30.02
N ALA A 49 -18.68 13.00 29.83
CA ALA A 49 -18.73 11.84 28.95
C ALA A 49 -18.38 12.19 27.50
N ILE A 50 -18.85 13.34 26.99
CA ILE A 50 -18.53 13.82 25.64
C ILE A 50 -17.04 14.20 25.54
N VAL A 51 -16.46 14.82 26.57
CA VAL A 51 -15.03 15.15 26.60
C VAL A 51 -14.19 13.87 26.58
N ILE A 52 -14.56 12.87 27.39
CA ILE A 52 -13.94 11.55 27.39
C ILE A 52 -14.05 10.91 26.00
N GLU A 53 -15.23 10.88 25.38
CA GLU A 53 -15.41 10.34 24.03
C GLU A 53 -14.47 11.03 23.01
N ARG A 54 -14.33 12.35 23.10
CA ARG A 54 -13.43 13.13 22.21
C ARG A 54 -11.97 12.79 22.44
N LEU A 55 -11.56 12.54 23.69
CA LEU A 55 -10.20 12.13 24.02
C LEU A 55 -9.91 10.71 23.50
N PHE A 56 -10.81 9.76 23.72
CA PHE A 56 -10.66 8.37 23.29
C PHE A 56 -10.71 8.21 21.77
N ARG A 57 -11.42 9.09 21.04
CA ARG A 57 -11.44 9.08 19.57
C ARG A 57 -10.05 9.22 18.93
N LYS A 58 -9.10 9.87 19.62
CA LYS A 58 -7.73 10.05 19.12
C LYS A 58 -6.83 8.85 19.44
N VAL A 59 -7.29 7.91 20.25
CA VAL A 59 -6.51 6.75 20.71
C VAL A 59 -6.90 5.52 19.89
N PRO A 60 -5.95 4.81 19.28
CA PRO A 60 -6.26 3.62 18.49
C PRO A 60 -6.75 2.46 19.38
N LEU A 61 -7.72 1.69 18.89
CA LEU A 61 -8.36 0.59 19.63
C LEU A 61 -7.36 -0.42 20.26
N PRO A 62 -6.27 -0.82 19.59
CA PRO A 62 -5.28 -1.74 20.17
C PRO A 62 -4.58 -1.15 21.40
N VAL A 63 -4.34 0.16 21.44
CA VAL A 63 -3.74 0.83 22.61
C VAL A 63 -4.70 0.82 23.79
N ILE A 64 -6.00 0.97 23.54
CA ILE A 64 -7.02 0.88 24.58
C ILE A 64 -7.06 -0.54 25.14
N ILE A 65 -7.22 -1.55 24.28
CA ILE A 65 -7.29 -2.96 24.69
C ILE A 65 -6.01 -3.40 25.42
N GLY A 66 -4.85 -3.11 24.84
CA GLY A 66 -3.56 -3.44 25.42
C GLY A 66 -3.31 -2.73 26.74
N GLY A 67 -3.66 -1.44 26.82
CA GLY A 67 -3.55 -0.66 28.04
C GLY A 67 -4.48 -1.18 29.15
N THR A 68 -5.70 -1.59 28.82
CA THR A 68 -6.63 -2.19 29.79
C THR A 68 -6.10 -3.53 30.31
N VAL A 69 -5.67 -4.43 29.43
CA VAL A 69 -5.09 -5.73 29.83
C VAL A 69 -3.83 -5.52 30.68
N GLY A 70 -2.95 -4.62 30.25
CA GLY A 70 -1.72 -4.29 30.97
C GLY A 70 -2.00 -3.67 32.35
N LEU A 71 -3.01 -2.80 32.47
CA LEU A 71 -3.45 -2.24 33.75
C LEU A 71 -3.90 -3.34 34.72
N PHE A 72 -4.75 -4.27 34.26
CA PHE A 72 -5.20 -5.38 35.12
C PHE A 72 -4.05 -6.29 35.55
N LEU A 73 -3.13 -6.61 34.64
CA LEU A 73 -1.94 -7.40 34.98
C LEU A 73 -1.02 -6.66 35.96
N GLY A 74 -0.81 -5.36 35.77
CA GLY A 74 -0.01 -4.52 36.66
C GLY A 74 -0.61 -4.42 38.07
N LEU A 75 -1.92 -4.20 38.18
CA LEU A 75 -2.63 -4.19 39.46
C LEU A 75 -2.61 -5.58 40.14
N GLY A 76 -2.74 -6.65 39.36
CA GLY A 76 -2.58 -8.03 39.85
C GLY A 76 -1.20 -8.26 40.45
N LEU A 77 -0.14 -7.82 39.76
CA LEU A 77 1.24 -7.93 40.25
C LEU A 77 1.47 -7.08 41.51
N ALA A 78 0.92 -5.85 41.55
CA ALA A 78 0.97 -5.01 42.74
C ALA A 78 0.31 -5.69 43.95
N ARG A 79 -0.83 -6.37 43.74
CA ARG A 79 -1.51 -7.12 44.79
C ARG A 79 -0.68 -8.32 45.27
N LEU A 80 -0.06 -9.08 44.37
CA LEU A 80 0.81 -10.21 44.75
C LEU A 80 2.00 -9.75 45.59
N LEU A 81 2.63 -8.63 45.22
CA LEU A 81 3.72 -8.06 46.00
C LEU A 81 3.25 -7.55 47.36
N SER A 82 2.06 -6.92 47.43
CA SER A 82 1.51 -6.42 48.70
C SER A 82 1.31 -7.51 49.74
N LEU A 83 0.91 -8.72 49.32
CA LEU A 83 0.72 -9.85 50.23
C LEU A 83 2.01 -10.25 50.96
N VAL A 84 3.16 -10.16 50.30
CA VAL A 84 4.47 -10.44 50.91
C VAL A 84 4.82 -9.37 51.96
N PHE A 85 4.52 -8.10 51.68
CA PHE A 85 4.78 -7.01 52.62
C PHE A 85 3.80 -7.00 53.80
N GLU A 86 2.55 -7.43 53.60
CA GLU A 86 1.55 -7.59 54.66
C GLU A 86 1.97 -8.65 55.69
N GLN A 87 2.72 -9.69 55.27
CA GLN A 87 3.30 -10.68 56.19
C GLN A 87 4.45 -10.12 57.03
N LEU A 88 5.17 -9.10 56.53
CA LEU A 88 6.29 -8.48 57.24
C LEU A 88 5.83 -7.37 58.19
N ASN A 89 4.74 -6.65 57.85
CA ASN A 89 4.22 -5.57 58.68
C ASN A 89 2.73 -5.32 58.38
N SER A 90 1.85 -5.53 59.37
CA SER A 90 0.39 -5.39 59.23
C SER A 90 -0.12 -4.06 59.79
N GLY A 91 0.30 -2.93 59.19
CA GLY A 91 -0.08 -1.58 59.64
C GLY A 91 -0.40 -0.62 58.50
N LEU A 92 -0.68 0.65 58.83
CA LEU A 92 -0.96 1.72 57.83
C LEU A 92 0.14 1.84 56.75
N PHE A 93 1.37 1.46 57.10
CA PHE A 93 2.50 1.43 56.18
C PHE A 93 2.32 0.43 55.02
N SER A 94 1.71 -0.74 55.24
CA SER A 94 1.47 -1.72 54.18
C SER A 94 0.37 -1.25 53.21
N ALA A 95 -0.67 -0.60 53.73
CA ALA A 95 -1.71 0.03 52.91
C ALA A 95 -1.14 1.18 52.05
N PHE A 96 -0.27 2.01 52.63
CA PHE A 96 0.44 3.06 51.89
C PHE A 96 1.33 2.47 50.79
N LEU A 97 2.14 1.46 51.11
CA LEU A 97 2.98 0.77 50.13
C LEU A 97 2.17 0.13 49.02
N TYR A 98 1.04 -0.51 49.33
CA TYR A 98 0.14 -1.09 48.33
C TYR A 98 -0.43 -0.03 47.39
N GLY A 99 -0.87 1.12 47.92
CA GLY A 99 -1.33 2.24 47.11
C GLY A 99 -0.24 2.73 46.14
N MET A 100 0.99 2.88 46.65
CA MET A 100 2.14 3.31 45.85
C MET A 100 2.50 2.29 44.76
N LEU A 101 2.55 1.00 45.11
CA LEU A 101 2.79 -0.12 44.18
C LEU A 101 1.70 -0.20 43.11
N SER A 102 0.44 -0.01 43.49
CA SER A 102 -0.71 -0.08 42.57
C SER A 102 -0.66 1.05 41.53
N VAL A 103 -0.32 2.28 41.94
CA VAL A 103 -0.15 3.40 41.00
C VAL A 103 1.04 3.14 40.09
N PHE A 104 2.18 2.69 40.65
CA PHE A 104 3.39 2.43 39.89
C PHE A 104 3.20 1.32 38.84
N PHE A 105 2.77 0.13 39.26
CA PHE A 105 2.56 -1.01 38.37
C PHE A 105 1.34 -0.84 37.47
N GLY A 106 0.29 -0.16 37.94
CA GLY A 106 -0.87 0.17 37.10
C GLY A 106 -0.49 1.11 35.96
N TYR A 107 0.30 2.15 36.23
CA TYR A 107 0.81 3.06 35.20
C TYR A 107 1.76 2.34 34.22
N LEU A 108 2.71 1.55 34.74
CA LEU A 108 3.62 0.77 33.90
C LEU A 108 2.85 -0.23 33.02
N GLY A 109 1.89 -0.94 33.60
CA GLY A 109 1.02 -1.88 32.87
C GLY A 109 0.24 -1.20 31.76
N LEU A 110 -0.36 -0.04 32.04
CA LEU A 110 -1.10 0.74 31.04
C LEU A 110 -0.19 1.21 29.89
N VAL A 111 0.99 1.75 30.19
CA VAL A 111 1.93 2.28 29.17
C VAL A 111 2.54 1.14 28.36
N LEU A 112 3.02 0.08 29.00
CA LEU A 112 3.64 -1.06 28.33
C LEU A 112 2.61 -1.84 27.53
N GLY A 113 1.44 -2.11 28.11
CA GLY A 113 0.34 -2.78 27.43
C GLY A 113 -0.14 -2.01 26.20
N GLY A 114 -0.28 -0.68 26.31
CA GLY A 114 -0.66 0.16 25.18
C GLY A 114 0.38 0.14 24.05
N LYS A 115 1.67 0.27 24.36
CA LYS A 115 2.75 0.31 23.36
C LYS A 115 3.05 -1.06 22.74
N LYS A 116 3.16 -2.12 23.55
CA LYS A 116 3.58 -3.46 23.09
C LYS A 116 2.47 -4.27 22.44
N PHE A 117 1.20 -4.07 22.81
CA PHE A 117 0.09 -4.74 22.14
C PHE A 117 -0.06 -4.33 20.66
N GLN A 118 0.36 -3.11 20.33
CA GLN A 118 0.42 -2.63 18.95
C GLN A 118 1.49 -3.38 18.12
N GLU A 119 2.61 -3.78 18.75
CA GLU A 119 3.68 -4.54 18.10
C GLU A 119 3.28 -6.02 17.89
N PHE A 120 2.58 -6.62 18.86
CA PHE A 120 2.24 -8.06 18.83
C PHE A 120 1.28 -8.46 17.69
N ARG A 121 0.40 -7.55 17.24
CA ARG A 121 -0.52 -7.81 16.10
C ARG A 121 0.13 -7.52 14.73
N MET A 122 1.39 -7.10 14.69
CA MET A 122 2.13 -6.80 13.47
C MET A 122 3.44 -7.59 13.40
N PRO A 123 3.42 -8.92 13.17
CA PRO A 123 4.63 -9.62 12.74
C PRO A 123 4.92 -9.18 11.29
N GLY A 124 5.65 -8.07 11.13
CA GLY A 124 6.05 -7.59 9.80
C GLY A 124 6.44 -6.12 9.63
N SER A 125 6.62 -5.31 10.69
CA SER A 125 7.13 -3.94 10.45
C SER A 125 7.82 -3.33 11.67
N VAL A 126 9.13 -3.52 11.73
CA VAL A 126 10.02 -2.65 12.51
C VAL A 126 10.22 -1.38 11.68
N SER A 127 9.43 -0.35 11.94
CA SER A 127 9.68 1.00 11.43
C SER A 127 9.10 2.04 12.38
N HIS A 128 9.74 2.18 13.54
CA HIS A 128 9.54 3.30 14.45
C HIS A 128 10.72 4.25 14.36
N ALA A 129 10.73 5.06 13.30
CA ALA A 129 11.33 6.39 13.25
C ALA A 129 10.75 7.09 12.02
N VAL A 130 10.51 8.39 12.10
CA VAL A 130 9.99 9.26 11.01
C VAL A 130 8.46 9.25 10.85
N SER A 131 7.75 9.87 11.80
CA SER A 131 6.29 10.07 11.78
C SER A 131 5.91 11.55 11.66
N PHE A 132 6.25 12.21 10.56
CA PHE A 132 5.68 13.53 10.25
C PHE A 132 4.88 13.60 8.94
N VAL A 133 5.12 12.70 7.98
CA VAL A 133 4.46 12.77 6.65
C VAL A 133 3.44 11.64 6.39
N SER A 134 3.44 10.55 7.18
CA SER A 134 2.55 9.40 7.00
C SER A 134 1.06 9.63 7.35
N LYS A 135 0.64 10.86 7.65
CA LYS A 135 -0.73 11.17 8.06
C LYS A 135 -1.76 11.20 6.90
N HIS A 136 -1.33 11.20 5.65
CA HIS A 136 -2.23 11.35 4.48
C HIS A 136 -2.53 10.05 3.72
N PHE A 137 -1.94 8.91 4.09
CA PHE A 137 -2.19 7.64 3.41
C PHE A 137 -2.69 6.59 4.39
N PRO A 138 -3.98 6.18 4.32
CA PRO A 138 -4.44 5.07 5.12
C PRO A 138 -3.64 3.82 4.73
N LYS A 139 -3.12 3.10 5.73
CA LYS A 139 -2.24 1.90 5.63
C LYS A 139 -2.74 0.75 4.72
N ARG A 140 -3.91 0.87 4.10
CA ARG A 140 -4.50 -0.09 3.15
C ARG A 140 -4.27 0.25 1.68
N GLU A 141 -3.89 1.49 1.38
CA GLU A 141 -3.56 1.90 0.02
C GLU A 141 -2.05 1.77 -0.16
N CYS A 142 -1.58 0.99 -1.14
CA CYS A 142 -0.17 0.96 -1.52
C CYS A 142 0.09 2.06 -2.56
N PRO A 143 0.51 3.28 -2.16
CA PRO A 143 0.72 4.37 -3.08
C PRO A 143 1.78 4.02 -4.11
N LYS A 144 1.64 4.61 -5.30
CA LYS A 144 2.57 4.42 -6.41
C LYS A 144 3.01 5.77 -6.94
N VAL A 145 4.31 6.06 -6.85
CA VAL A 145 4.88 7.29 -7.41
C VAL A 145 5.21 7.03 -8.87
N VAL A 146 4.79 7.95 -9.75
CA VAL A 146 4.98 7.80 -11.20
C VAL A 146 6.09 8.71 -11.70
N ASP A 147 7.01 8.14 -12.47
CA ASP A 147 8.07 8.83 -13.18
C ASP A 147 7.60 9.38 -14.56
N THR A 148 8.18 10.49 -14.99
CA THR A 148 8.05 11.10 -16.33
C THR A 148 8.17 10.06 -17.45
N SER A 149 9.13 9.14 -17.35
CA SER A 149 9.36 8.13 -18.40
C SER A 149 8.14 7.21 -18.60
N ALA A 150 7.50 6.77 -17.52
CA ALA A 150 6.33 5.90 -17.57
C ALA A 150 5.08 6.64 -18.08
N ILE A 151 4.98 7.93 -17.78
CA ILE A 151 3.89 8.79 -18.26
C ILE A 151 3.98 8.98 -19.77
N ILE A 152 5.18 9.29 -20.29
CA ILE A 152 5.40 9.53 -21.73
C ILE A 152 5.18 8.26 -22.56
N ASP A 153 5.50 7.09 -22.02
CA ASP A 153 5.32 5.80 -22.70
C ASP A 153 3.84 5.52 -23.03
N GLY A 154 2.92 5.95 -22.16
CA GLY A 154 1.48 5.90 -22.40
C GLY A 154 0.81 4.57 -22.00
N ARG A 155 1.53 3.43 -21.98
CA ARG A 155 0.95 2.13 -21.58
C ARG A 155 0.48 2.10 -20.13
N LEU A 156 0.95 3.04 -19.29
CA LEU A 156 0.47 3.18 -17.93
C LEU A 156 -1.04 3.44 -17.88
N ALA A 157 -1.59 4.25 -18.81
CA ALA A 157 -3.03 4.50 -18.84
C ALA A 157 -3.82 3.22 -19.10
N ASP A 158 -3.40 2.41 -20.06
CA ASP A 158 -4.05 1.13 -20.38
C ASP A 158 -3.94 0.13 -19.20
N LEU A 159 -2.81 0.13 -18.48
CA LEU A 159 -2.64 -0.68 -17.26
C LEU A 159 -3.54 -0.24 -16.10
N CYS A 160 -3.85 1.06 -16.01
CA CYS A 160 -4.79 1.57 -15.03
C CYS A 160 -6.23 1.19 -15.40
N GLU A 161 -6.63 1.37 -16.67
CA GLU A 161 -7.97 1.03 -17.16
C GLU A 161 -8.28 -0.47 -17.05
N THR A 162 -7.28 -1.33 -17.24
CA THR A 162 -7.42 -2.80 -17.11
C THR A 162 -7.42 -3.28 -15.66
N GLY A 163 -7.17 -2.41 -14.68
CA GLY A 163 -7.13 -2.75 -13.25
C GLY A 163 -5.86 -3.48 -12.79
N TRP A 164 -4.82 -3.55 -13.64
CA TRP A 164 -3.51 -4.10 -13.23
C TRP A 164 -2.78 -3.20 -12.22
N VAL A 165 -3.03 -1.89 -12.30
CA VAL A 165 -2.49 -0.88 -11.38
C VAL A 165 -3.63 -0.37 -10.50
N ASP A 166 -3.63 -0.80 -9.24
CA ASP A 166 -4.59 -0.37 -8.21
C ASP A 166 -3.97 0.64 -7.22
N GLY A 167 -4.76 1.30 -6.38
CA GLY A 167 -4.32 2.23 -5.35
C GLY A 167 -3.85 3.61 -5.87
N PRO A 168 -3.66 4.60 -4.99
CA PRO A 168 -3.47 5.98 -5.42
C PRO A 168 -2.15 6.17 -6.19
N LEU A 169 -2.26 6.80 -7.36
CA LEU A 169 -1.13 7.28 -8.16
C LEU A 169 -0.71 8.65 -7.66
N ILE A 170 0.54 8.75 -7.23
CA ILE A 170 1.15 9.98 -6.77
C ILE A 170 1.98 10.57 -7.90
N ILE A 171 1.62 11.78 -8.30
CA ILE A 171 2.35 12.54 -9.31
C ILE A 171 3.00 13.74 -8.61
N PRO A 172 4.32 13.74 -8.43
CA PRO A 172 5.01 14.87 -7.82
C PRO A 172 4.97 16.11 -8.70
N GLN A 173 4.92 17.29 -8.10
CA GLN A 173 4.91 18.56 -8.85
C GLN A 173 6.16 18.73 -9.73
N PHE A 174 7.32 18.23 -9.29
CA PHE A 174 8.55 18.29 -10.08
C PHE A 174 8.51 17.40 -11.35
N VAL A 175 7.75 16.29 -11.33
CA VAL A 175 7.51 15.45 -12.52
C VAL A 175 6.61 16.18 -13.52
N LEU A 176 5.57 16.88 -13.05
CA LEU A 176 4.74 17.72 -13.89
C LEU A 176 5.53 18.86 -14.52
N ALA A 177 6.40 19.52 -13.74
CA ALA A 177 7.27 20.58 -14.24
C ALA A 177 8.25 20.07 -15.31
N GLU A 178 8.80 18.87 -15.15
CA GLU A 178 9.65 18.23 -16.16
C GLU A 178 8.86 17.93 -17.45
N LEU A 179 7.66 17.35 -17.33
CA LEU A 179 6.78 17.09 -18.48
C LEU A 179 6.43 18.37 -19.25
N GLN A 180 6.11 19.46 -18.54
CA GLN A 180 5.86 20.77 -19.13
C GLN A 180 7.10 21.30 -19.85
N HIS A 181 8.27 21.25 -19.20
CA HIS A 181 9.52 21.66 -19.82
C HIS A 181 9.85 20.86 -21.11
N ILE A 182 9.53 19.56 -21.13
CA ILE A 182 9.65 18.73 -22.34
C ILE A 182 8.61 19.15 -23.40
N ALA A 183 7.38 19.47 -22.98
CA ALA A 183 6.27 19.89 -23.84
C ALA A 183 6.45 21.32 -24.41
N ASP A 184 7.32 22.13 -23.83
CA ASP A 184 7.71 23.47 -24.32
C ASP A 184 9.05 23.48 -25.07
N SER A 185 9.67 22.30 -25.22
CA SER A 185 10.96 22.19 -25.90
C SER A 185 10.92 22.70 -27.34
N PRO A 186 11.98 23.40 -27.83
CA PRO A 186 12.07 23.83 -29.22
C PRO A 186 12.18 22.66 -30.20
N ASP A 187 12.64 21.49 -29.73
CA ASP A 187 12.72 20.26 -30.52
C ASP A 187 11.31 19.67 -30.73
N PRO A 188 10.80 19.58 -31.98
CA PRO A 188 9.49 19.04 -32.27
C PRO A 188 9.25 17.63 -31.72
N LYS A 189 10.28 16.77 -31.67
CA LYS A 189 10.16 15.40 -31.18
C LYS A 189 9.97 15.37 -29.66
N LYS A 190 10.79 16.13 -28.92
CA LYS A 190 10.64 16.27 -27.46
C LYS A 190 9.29 16.88 -27.12
N ARG A 191 8.90 17.94 -27.83
CA ARG A 191 7.63 18.61 -27.69
C ARG A 191 6.42 17.67 -27.86
N ALA A 192 6.44 16.84 -28.90
CA ALA A 192 5.41 15.83 -29.14
C ALA A 192 5.34 14.79 -28.01
N ARG A 193 6.49 14.35 -27.48
CA ARG A 193 6.55 13.42 -26.33
C ARG A 193 6.00 14.03 -25.05
N GLY A 194 6.35 15.28 -24.75
CA GLY A 194 5.85 15.99 -23.56
C GLY A 194 4.33 16.15 -23.59
N ARG A 195 3.78 16.61 -24.73
CA ARG A 195 2.32 16.70 -24.93
C ARG A 195 1.63 15.36 -24.77
N ARG A 196 2.15 14.30 -25.38
CA ARG A 196 1.63 12.93 -25.21
C ARG A 196 1.62 12.50 -23.73
N GLY A 197 2.64 12.87 -22.96
CA GLY A 197 2.68 12.59 -21.53
C GLY A 197 1.57 13.32 -20.76
N LEU A 198 1.36 14.61 -21.03
CA LEU A 198 0.25 15.38 -20.45
C LEU A 198 -1.11 14.81 -20.83
N ASP A 199 -1.32 14.44 -22.10
CA ASP A 199 -2.55 13.80 -22.58
C ASP A 199 -2.81 12.46 -21.86
N THR A 200 -1.74 11.68 -21.60
CA THR A 200 -1.81 10.42 -20.86
C THR A 200 -2.26 10.65 -19.41
N LEU A 201 -1.73 11.67 -18.73
CA LEU A 201 -2.15 12.01 -17.38
C LEU A 201 -3.62 12.45 -17.33
N GLN A 202 -4.03 13.27 -18.30
CA GLN A 202 -5.42 13.70 -18.41
C GLN A 202 -6.35 12.49 -18.61
N ARG A 203 -6.00 11.55 -19.51
CA ARG A 203 -6.76 10.31 -19.72
C ARG A 203 -6.87 9.48 -18.44
N ILE A 204 -5.78 9.32 -17.67
CA ILE A 204 -5.81 8.58 -16.41
C ILE A 204 -6.76 9.26 -15.42
N GLN A 205 -6.69 10.59 -15.30
CA GLN A 205 -7.54 11.38 -14.40
C GLN A 205 -9.02 11.32 -14.79
N GLU A 206 -9.33 11.40 -16.09
CA GLU A 206 -10.69 11.34 -16.62
C GLU A 206 -11.31 9.94 -16.50
N SER A 207 -10.50 8.88 -16.62
CA SER A 207 -10.99 7.49 -16.51
C SER A 207 -11.64 7.19 -15.15
N GLY A 208 -11.21 7.87 -14.08
CA GLY A 208 -11.68 7.64 -12.72
C GLY A 208 -11.35 6.24 -12.15
N THR A 209 -10.60 5.41 -12.89
CA THR A 209 -10.29 4.02 -12.51
C THR A 209 -9.34 3.96 -11.31
N VAL A 210 -8.45 4.96 -11.21
CA VAL A 210 -7.45 5.07 -10.16
C VAL A 210 -7.43 6.49 -9.62
N GLU A 211 -7.31 6.64 -8.30
CA GLU A 211 -7.19 7.96 -7.69
C GLU A 211 -5.83 8.59 -8.01
N VAL A 212 -5.84 9.76 -8.65
CA VAL A 212 -4.64 10.53 -8.95
C VAL A 212 -4.48 11.64 -7.91
N ARG A 213 -3.33 11.68 -7.22
CA ARG A 213 -2.97 12.70 -6.23
C ARG A 213 -1.71 13.43 -6.67
N ILE A 214 -1.82 14.75 -6.80
CA ILE A 214 -0.66 15.62 -7.06
C ILE A 214 -0.06 16.04 -5.71
N VAL A 215 1.26 15.93 -5.57
CA VAL A 215 1.98 16.24 -4.32
C VAL A 215 3.04 17.29 -4.56
N GLU A 216 3.03 18.35 -3.75
CA GLU A 216 3.95 19.50 -3.84
C GLU A 216 5.29 19.30 -3.10
N GLN A 217 5.51 18.11 -2.52
CA GLN A 217 6.75 17.77 -1.83
C GLN A 217 7.94 17.83 -2.79
N ASP A 218 8.95 18.61 -2.43
CA ASP A 218 10.23 18.70 -3.15
C ASP A 218 11.40 18.51 -2.18
N TYR A 219 12.56 18.15 -2.73
CA TYR A 219 13.81 17.91 -2.01
C TYR A 219 14.90 18.82 -2.58
N PRO A 220 15.01 20.08 -2.12
CA PRO A 220 15.95 21.06 -2.69
C PRO A 220 17.43 20.66 -2.57
N HIS A 221 17.76 19.75 -1.66
CA HIS A 221 19.11 19.22 -1.46
C HIS A 221 19.50 18.16 -2.49
N LEU A 222 18.54 17.62 -3.24
CA LEU A 222 18.76 16.64 -4.30
C LEU A 222 18.68 17.35 -5.66
N LYS A 223 19.73 17.21 -6.48
CA LYS A 223 19.79 17.83 -7.81
C LYS A 223 19.03 17.02 -8.85
N GLU A 224 19.22 15.70 -8.83
CA GLU A 224 18.64 14.79 -9.82
C GLU A 224 17.18 14.45 -9.48
N ILE A 225 16.30 14.48 -10.48
CA ILE A 225 14.88 14.13 -10.33
C ILE A 225 14.74 12.66 -9.87
N ASP A 226 15.59 11.78 -10.40
CA ASP A 226 15.69 10.37 -10.03
C ASP A 226 15.88 10.17 -8.52
N ASP A 227 16.77 10.96 -7.90
CA ASP A 227 16.99 10.89 -6.45
C ASP A 227 15.79 11.39 -5.67
N LYS A 228 15.11 12.44 -6.14
CA LYS A 228 13.87 12.96 -5.53
C LYS A 228 12.76 11.92 -5.56
N LEU A 229 12.59 11.20 -6.69
CA LEU A 229 11.60 10.13 -6.84
C LEU A 229 11.84 9.00 -5.84
N VAL A 230 13.09 8.56 -5.70
CA VAL A 230 13.44 7.47 -4.78
C VAL A 230 13.26 7.90 -3.32
N GLU A 231 13.66 9.12 -2.97
CA GLU A 231 13.48 9.66 -1.62
C GLU A 231 11.99 9.77 -1.26
N LEU A 232 11.17 10.29 -2.19
CA LEU A 232 9.72 10.36 -2.01
C LEU A 232 9.10 8.98 -1.77
N CYS A 233 9.48 7.98 -2.58
CA CYS A 233 8.98 6.62 -2.42
C CYS A 233 9.33 6.04 -1.05
N ARG A 234 10.56 6.29 -0.57
CA ARG A 234 11.04 5.83 0.72
C ARG A 234 10.28 6.47 1.88
N GLU A 235 10.02 7.78 1.79
CA GLU A 235 9.35 8.55 2.83
C GLU A 235 7.88 8.12 3.03
N ILE A 236 7.16 7.89 1.94
CA ILE A 236 5.73 7.56 1.99
C ILE A 236 5.44 6.05 1.89
N GLY A 237 6.48 5.22 1.75
CA GLY A 237 6.35 3.78 1.56
C GLY A 237 5.67 3.38 0.25
N ALA A 238 5.88 4.16 -0.81
CA ALA A 238 5.32 3.91 -2.14
C ALA A 238 6.19 2.98 -2.99
N LYS A 239 5.58 2.40 -4.02
CA LYS A 239 6.30 1.75 -5.12
C LYS A 239 6.58 2.76 -6.23
N LEU A 240 7.72 2.64 -6.91
CA LEU A 240 8.06 3.47 -8.05
C LEU A 240 7.57 2.84 -9.36
N ILE A 241 6.81 3.57 -10.18
CA ILE A 241 6.50 3.19 -11.57
C ILE A 241 7.43 3.93 -12.50
N THR A 242 8.25 3.20 -13.27
CA THR A 242 9.18 3.79 -14.24
C THR A 242 9.35 2.87 -15.45
N THR A 243 9.84 3.40 -16.56
CA THR A 243 10.34 2.61 -17.70
C THR A 243 11.86 2.61 -17.78
N ASP A 244 12.53 3.47 -17.03
CA ASP A 244 13.98 3.64 -17.04
C ASP A 244 14.69 2.48 -16.31
N TYR A 245 15.71 1.94 -16.95
CA TYR A 245 16.47 0.79 -16.45
C TYR A 245 17.47 1.17 -15.33
N ASN A 246 18.08 2.35 -15.43
CA ASN A 246 19.05 2.85 -14.45
C ASN A 246 18.34 3.28 -13.16
N LEU A 247 17.24 4.03 -13.27
CA LEU A 247 16.43 4.42 -12.12
C LEU A 247 15.88 3.18 -11.40
N ASN A 248 15.43 2.16 -12.14
CA ASN A 248 15.00 0.89 -11.58
C ASN A 248 16.11 0.21 -10.74
N LYS A 249 17.35 0.13 -11.26
CA LYS A 249 18.48 -0.43 -10.50
C LYS A 249 18.78 0.35 -9.23
N ILE A 250 18.86 1.67 -9.32
CA ILE A 250 19.20 2.55 -8.19
C ILE A 250 18.10 2.48 -7.11
N ALA A 251 16.83 2.52 -7.51
CA ALA A 251 15.69 2.42 -6.60
C ALA A 251 15.68 1.09 -5.83
N ARG A 252 15.90 -0.05 -6.52
CA ARG A 252 16.00 -1.37 -5.88
C ARG A 252 17.16 -1.45 -4.89
N LEU A 253 18.33 -0.90 -5.23
CA LEU A 253 19.49 -0.84 -4.32
C LEU A 253 19.20 -0.01 -3.07
N LYS A 254 18.38 1.05 -3.20
CA LYS A 254 17.92 1.89 -2.08
C LYS A 254 16.70 1.31 -1.34
N GLY A 255 16.30 0.07 -1.64
CA GLY A 255 15.21 -0.63 -0.96
C GLY A 255 13.79 -0.22 -1.38
N VAL A 256 13.66 0.55 -2.47
CA VAL A 256 12.35 0.96 -3.01
C VAL A 256 11.84 -0.10 -4.01
N PRO A 257 10.63 -0.65 -3.82
CA PRO A 257 10.04 -1.57 -4.79
C PRO A 257 9.71 -0.85 -6.10
N VAL A 258 10.06 -1.45 -7.23
CA VAL A 258 9.85 -0.87 -8.56
C VAL A 258 8.87 -1.71 -9.38
N LEU A 259 7.93 -1.04 -10.03
CA LEU A 259 7.02 -1.57 -11.03
C LEU A 259 7.48 -1.06 -12.39
N ASN A 260 8.32 -1.83 -13.07
CA ASN A 260 8.83 -1.45 -14.39
C ASN A 260 7.89 -1.95 -15.49
N VAL A 261 7.35 -1.04 -16.29
CA VAL A 261 6.38 -1.37 -17.37
C VAL A 261 7.03 -2.23 -18.46
N ASN A 262 8.33 -2.05 -18.74
CA ASN A 262 9.06 -2.87 -19.69
C ASN A 262 9.29 -4.29 -19.16
N GLU A 263 9.59 -4.44 -17.86
CA GLU A 263 9.70 -5.76 -17.22
C GLU A 263 8.36 -6.49 -17.24
N LEU A 264 7.25 -5.79 -16.98
CA LEU A 264 5.90 -6.36 -17.08
C LEU A 264 5.60 -6.85 -18.50
N ALA A 265 5.85 -6.02 -19.51
CA ALA A 265 5.65 -6.40 -20.90
C ALA A 265 6.50 -7.62 -21.31
N LEU A 266 7.73 -7.72 -20.79
CA LEU A 266 8.60 -8.88 -21.02
C LEU A 266 8.07 -10.14 -20.34
N ALA A 267 7.53 -10.01 -19.12
CA ALA A 267 6.95 -11.12 -18.35
C ALA A 267 5.65 -11.65 -18.97
N LEU A 268 4.93 -10.81 -19.71
CA LEU A 268 3.71 -11.19 -20.44
C LEU A 268 3.98 -11.85 -21.80
N LYS A 269 5.23 -11.94 -22.26
CA LYS A 269 5.53 -12.62 -23.52
C LYS A 269 5.16 -14.11 -23.41
N PRO A 270 4.45 -14.68 -24.40
CA PRO A 270 4.09 -16.09 -24.41
C PRO A 270 5.31 -16.98 -24.16
N ILE A 271 5.16 -17.91 -23.23
CA ILE A 271 6.19 -18.91 -22.95
C ILE A 271 6.03 -20.02 -23.96
N VAL A 272 6.84 -19.99 -25.01
CA VAL A 272 7.00 -21.13 -25.91
C VAL A 272 7.66 -22.27 -25.14
N THR A 273 7.07 -23.47 -25.16
CA THR A 273 7.56 -24.63 -24.41
C THR A 273 8.06 -25.73 -25.36
N PRO A 274 9.14 -26.48 -25.04
CA PRO A 274 9.51 -27.67 -25.82
C PRO A 274 8.32 -28.65 -25.94
N GLY A 275 8.06 -29.14 -27.14
CA GLY A 275 6.92 -29.99 -27.47
C GLY A 275 5.67 -29.24 -27.96
N GLU A 276 5.63 -27.91 -27.82
CA GLU A 276 4.53 -27.09 -28.35
C GLU A 276 4.56 -27.05 -29.89
N VAL A 277 3.37 -27.02 -30.49
CA VAL A 277 3.22 -26.89 -31.95
C VAL A 277 2.98 -25.43 -32.30
N LEU A 278 3.84 -24.87 -33.14
CA LEU A 278 3.75 -23.48 -33.61
C LEU A 278 3.56 -23.44 -35.13
N LYS A 279 2.86 -22.43 -35.63
CA LYS A 279 2.86 -22.08 -37.05
C LYS A 279 3.86 -20.96 -37.28
N VAL A 280 4.78 -21.17 -38.22
CA VAL A 280 5.84 -20.21 -38.52
C VAL A 280 6.01 -20.09 -40.02
N ARG A 281 6.04 -18.85 -40.52
CA ARG A 281 6.42 -18.56 -41.90
C ARG A 281 7.94 -18.49 -42.02
N LEU A 282 8.51 -19.34 -42.87
CA LEU A 282 9.94 -19.34 -43.13
C LEU A 282 10.29 -18.24 -44.13
N VAL A 283 11.23 -17.39 -43.78
CA VAL A 283 11.56 -16.17 -44.54
C VAL A 283 12.92 -16.29 -45.22
N LYS A 284 13.89 -16.96 -44.59
CA LYS A 284 15.27 -17.05 -45.10
C LYS A 284 15.93 -18.40 -44.77
N GLU A 285 17.04 -18.68 -45.46
CA GLU A 285 17.91 -19.82 -45.13
C GLU A 285 18.61 -19.60 -43.78
N GLY A 286 18.78 -20.69 -43.02
CA GLY A 286 19.52 -20.69 -41.76
C GLY A 286 21.03 -20.79 -41.94
N LYS A 287 21.76 -20.86 -40.82
CA LYS A 287 23.22 -20.95 -40.84
C LYS A 287 23.70 -22.30 -41.39
N GLU A 288 22.95 -23.37 -41.15
CA GLU A 288 23.24 -24.69 -41.71
C GLU A 288 22.42 -24.97 -42.98
N LYS A 289 22.97 -25.79 -43.89
CA LYS A 289 22.42 -26.06 -45.23
C LYS A 289 20.99 -26.61 -45.27
N HIS A 290 20.47 -27.13 -44.15
CA HIS A 290 19.14 -27.72 -44.06
C HIS A 290 18.15 -26.85 -43.25
N GLN A 291 18.61 -25.74 -42.66
CA GLN A 291 17.78 -24.93 -41.78
C GLN A 291 16.98 -23.88 -42.55
N GLY A 292 15.75 -23.66 -42.11
CA GLY A 292 14.97 -22.47 -42.43
C GLY A 292 14.87 -21.56 -41.21
N VAL A 293 14.76 -20.25 -41.42
CA VAL A 293 14.55 -19.27 -40.34
C VAL A 293 13.26 -18.51 -40.59
N GLY A 294 12.43 -18.47 -39.56
CA GLY A 294 11.23 -17.64 -39.48
C GLY A 294 11.23 -16.78 -38.22
N TYR A 295 10.15 -16.04 -38.05
CA TYR A 295 9.93 -15.18 -36.89
C TYR A 295 8.52 -15.41 -36.37
N LEU A 296 8.35 -15.43 -35.05
CA LEU A 296 7.04 -15.32 -34.43
C LEU A 296 6.53 -13.88 -34.50
N ASP A 297 5.25 -13.68 -34.18
CA ASP A 297 4.61 -12.35 -34.17
C ASP A 297 5.30 -11.37 -33.21
N ASP A 298 5.96 -11.89 -32.16
CA ASP A 298 6.70 -11.10 -31.18
C ASP A 298 8.16 -10.80 -31.59
N GLY A 299 8.56 -11.21 -32.79
CA GLY A 299 9.91 -11.04 -33.35
C GLY A 299 10.93 -12.10 -32.92
N THR A 300 10.54 -13.11 -32.13
CA THR A 300 11.42 -14.20 -31.72
C THR A 300 11.87 -15.00 -32.94
N MET A 301 13.19 -15.19 -33.08
CA MET A 301 13.75 -15.94 -34.20
C MET A 301 13.49 -17.44 -34.00
N VAL A 302 12.92 -18.08 -35.02
CA VAL A 302 12.64 -19.52 -35.03
C VAL A 302 13.51 -20.19 -36.09
N VAL A 303 14.39 -21.10 -35.66
CA VAL A 303 15.24 -21.92 -36.54
C VAL A 303 14.61 -23.30 -36.66
N VAL A 304 14.27 -23.68 -37.89
CA VAL A 304 13.57 -24.93 -38.21
C VAL A 304 14.50 -25.89 -38.93
N GLU A 305 14.75 -27.05 -38.34
CA GLU A 305 15.48 -28.15 -38.98
C GLU A 305 14.72 -28.68 -40.19
N ASN A 306 15.44 -28.94 -41.29
CA ASN A 306 14.88 -29.32 -42.58
C ASN A 306 13.85 -28.32 -43.14
N GLY A 307 13.85 -27.07 -42.66
CA GLY A 307 12.92 -26.02 -43.09
C GLY A 307 13.24 -25.40 -44.45
N ARG A 308 14.46 -25.58 -44.98
CA ARG A 308 14.91 -24.95 -46.24
C ARG A 308 13.96 -25.13 -47.44
N PRO A 309 13.39 -26.32 -47.71
CA PRO A 309 12.46 -26.51 -48.84
C PRO A 309 11.14 -25.75 -48.69
N PHE A 310 10.83 -25.25 -47.49
CA PHE A 310 9.58 -24.58 -47.15
C PHE A 310 9.73 -23.06 -46.99
N ILE A 311 10.86 -22.48 -47.42
CA ILE A 311 11.06 -21.03 -47.44
C ILE A 311 9.97 -20.36 -48.28
N GLY A 312 9.40 -19.28 -47.76
CA GLY A 312 8.26 -18.55 -48.33
C GLY A 312 6.89 -19.10 -47.90
N LYS A 313 6.82 -20.29 -47.28
CA LYS A 313 5.59 -20.95 -46.83
C LYS A 313 5.44 -20.90 -45.31
N GLU A 314 4.20 -21.06 -44.86
CA GLU A 314 3.86 -21.27 -43.45
C GLU A 314 3.84 -22.76 -43.13
N VAL A 315 4.54 -23.17 -42.07
CA VAL A 315 4.70 -24.57 -41.66
C VAL A 315 4.36 -24.75 -40.20
N GLU A 316 3.78 -25.91 -39.86
CA GLU A 316 3.65 -26.34 -38.47
C GLU A 316 4.95 -27.00 -38.00
N ILE A 317 5.49 -26.52 -36.89
CA ILE A 317 6.70 -27.02 -36.27
C ILE A 317 6.43 -27.48 -34.85
N VAL A 318 7.18 -28.47 -34.39
CA VAL A 318 7.26 -28.85 -32.98
C VAL A 318 8.53 -28.24 -32.40
N VAL A 319 8.38 -27.47 -31.33
CA VAL A 319 9.51 -26.84 -30.63
C VAL A 319 10.38 -27.94 -30.01
N THR A 320 11.67 -27.93 -30.30
CA THR A 320 12.64 -28.91 -29.78
C THR A 320 13.42 -28.33 -28.60
N SER A 321 13.93 -27.10 -28.73
CA SER A 321 14.71 -26.45 -27.68
C SER A 321 14.64 -24.93 -27.79
N LEU A 322 15.05 -24.27 -26.72
CA LEU A 322 15.13 -22.81 -26.63
C LEU A 322 16.58 -22.44 -26.32
N LEU A 323 17.13 -21.48 -27.06
CA LEU A 323 18.44 -20.90 -26.78
C LEU A 323 18.27 -19.44 -26.41
N GLN A 324 18.74 -19.08 -25.21
CA GLN A 324 18.82 -17.69 -24.79
C GLN A 324 20.15 -17.08 -25.26
N THR A 325 20.10 -15.97 -25.98
CA THR A 325 21.27 -15.19 -26.41
C THR A 325 21.22 -13.78 -25.83
N PRO A 326 22.35 -13.03 -25.82
CA PRO A 326 22.35 -11.64 -25.35
C PRO A 326 21.40 -10.71 -26.13
N SER A 327 21.11 -11.03 -27.40
CA SER A 327 20.24 -10.24 -28.27
C SER A 327 18.76 -10.68 -28.23
N GLY A 328 18.43 -11.76 -27.51
CA GLY A 328 17.07 -12.28 -27.44
C GLY A 328 16.99 -13.80 -27.32
N ARG A 329 15.79 -14.34 -27.46
CA ARG A 329 15.52 -15.78 -27.45
C ARG A 329 15.47 -16.31 -28.88
N ILE A 330 16.02 -17.50 -29.08
CA ILE A 330 15.95 -18.25 -30.34
C ILE A 330 15.22 -19.56 -30.05
N VAL A 331 14.18 -19.85 -30.83
CA VAL A 331 13.42 -21.10 -30.74
C VAL A 331 13.95 -22.05 -31.79
N PHE A 332 14.29 -23.27 -31.40
CA PHE A 332 14.58 -24.35 -32.33
C PHE A 332 13.38 -25.26 -32.45
N GLY A 333 13.07 -25.67 -33.67
CA GLY A 333 11.97 -26.59 -33.93
C GLY A 333 12.26 -27.50 -35.11
N ARG A 334 11.46 -28.55 -35.22
CA ARG A 334 11.45 -29.46 -36.37
C ARG A 334 10.07 -29.43 -37.01
N LEU A 335 9.99 -29.71 -38.31
CA LEU A 335 8.70 -29.86 -38.98
C LEU A 335 7.84 -30.92 -38.27
N LYS A 336 6.56 -30.60 -38.07
CA LYS A 336 5.61 -31.57 -37.52
C LYS A 336 5.37 -32.65 -38.58
N ASP A 337 5.82 -33.87 -38.28
CA ASP A 337 5.62 -35.01 -39.14
C ASP A 337 4.12 -35.23 -39.42
N SER A 338 3.74 -35.17 -40.69
CA SER A 338 2.37 -35.48 -41.15
C SER A 338 2.11 -36.99 -41.27
N SER A 339 3.05 -37.83 -40.82
CA SER A 339 3.06 -39.28 -41.05
C SER A 339 2.28 -40.12 -40.02
N SER A 340 1.71 -39.54 -38.96
CA SER A 340 1.00 -40.30 -37.92
C SER A 340 -0.47 -40.67 -38.24
N LYS A 341 -0.99 -40.32 -39.43
CA LYS A 341 -2.37 -40.69 -39.86
C LYS A 341 -2.49 -41.97 -40.71
N LYS A 342 -1.42 -42.73 -40.94
CA LYS A 342 -1.43 -43.93 -41.82
C LYS A 342 -1.21 -45.28 -41.14
N ALA A 343 -1.27 -45.36 -39.80
CA ALA A 343 -1.00 -46.60 -39.07
C ALA A 343 -2.22 -47.12 -38.28
N VAL A 344 -3.43 -47.02 -38.82
CA VAL A 344 -4.58 -47.88 -38.46
C VAL A 344 -5.48 -47.96 -39.69
N ALA A 345 -5.23 -48.93 -40.55
CA ALA A 345 -6.16 -49.37 -41.59
C ALA A 345 -6.08 -50.90 -41.65
#